data_AF-A0A914QGF2-F1
#
_entry.id   AF-A0A914QGF2-F1
#
_cell.length_a   1.000
_cell.length_b   1.000
_cell.length_c   1.000
_cell.angle_alpha   90.00
_cell.angle_beta   90.00
_cell.angle_gamma   90.00
#
_symmetry.space_group_name_H-M   'P 1'
#
loop_
_entity.id
_entity.type
_entity.pdbx_description
1 polymer ?
#
loop_
_entity_poly.entity_id
_entity_poly.type
_entity_poly.pdbx_seq_one_letter_code
_entity_poly.pdbx_strand_id
1 'polypeptide(L)'
;MIVLLILSEDNFFCRLVHETTVKNIDWYQSDRPLQEITLGGLIILVCVKTVHLNTVKMRDRYLHQNCLAALANMSAGFRDLSAFVCQKIIGLLETMTRRHSKLIQMMRENAEECEDLEDSQGYDLHQDITALEEGIRTILEMINACLIHNLRNNSHLVYSILYNRQLFEQFHNHPMFQDLVWNVYMVINHFSTLVQEAKVTSVDAVHETIAKAAIQWPTDKLKKFPELKFKYVEDENTVDFFVPYIWRLITQTNGIYFPSENIKLFQANN
;
A
#
# COMPACT_ATOMS: atom_id res chain seq x y z
N MET A 1 -8.14 9.30 -5.92
CA MET A 1 -7.57 8.83 -4.65
C MET A 1 -8.32 9.33 -3.43
N ILE A 2 -8.53 10.64 -3.26
CA ILE A 2 -9.29 11.21 -2.12
C ILE A 2 -10.66 10.54 -1.93
N VAL A 3 -11.45 10.41 -3.00
CA VAL A 3 -12.75 9.73 -2.94
C VAL A 3 -12.64 8.30 -2.40
N LEU A 4 -11.60 7.56 -2.80
CA LEU A 4 -11.38 6.21 -2.30
C LEU A 4 -11.02 6.21 -0.82
N LEU A 5 -10.21 7.17 -0.36
CA LEU A 5 -9.92 7.34 1.07
C LEU A 5 -11.21 7.60 1.86
N ILE A 6 -12.03 8.57 1.42
CA ILE A 6 -13.33 8.89 2.05
C ILE A 6 -14.23 7.65 2.12
N LEU A 7 -14.37 6.92 1.01
CA LEU A 7 -15.19 5.71 0.96
C LEU A 7 -14.64 4.61 1.89
N SER A 8 -13.32 4.46 1.97
CA SER A 8 -12.67 3.45 2.81
C SER A 8 -12.83 3.68 4.32
N GLU A 9 -13.26 4.87 4.75
CA GLU A 9 -13.57 5.13 6.16
C GLU A 9 -14.75 4.26 6.66
N ASP A 10 -15.66 3.89 5.75
CA ASP A 10 -16.82 3.07 6.05
C ASP A 10 -16.50 1.56 6.00
N ASN A 11 -16.72 0.89 7.14
CA ASN A 11 -16.56 -0.56 7.27
C ASN A 11 -17.52 -1.36 6.39
N PHE A 12 -18.69 -0.81 6.05
CA PHE A 12 -19.60 -1.48 5.13
C PHE A 12 -19.05 -1.46 3.70
N PHE A 13 -18.60 -0.31 3.21
CA PHE A 13 -17.86 -0.21 1.94
C PHE A 13 -16.69 -1.18 1.88
N CYS A 14 -15.82 -1.19 2.90
CA CYS A 14 -14.63 -2.06 2.93
C CYS A 14 -14.97 -3.55 2.82
N ARG A 15 -16.10 -4.01 3.34
CA ARG A 15 -16.55 -5.40 3.18
C ARG A 15 -17.19 -5.64 1.81
N LEU A 16 -18.09 -4.75 1.40
CA LEU A 16 -18.88 -4.89 0.19
C LEU A 16 -18.01 -5.01 -1.07
N VAL A 17 -16.91 -4.26 -1.16
CA VAL A 17 -16.02 -4.31 -2.31
C VAL A 17 -15.36 -5.69 -2.50
N HIS A 18 -15.11 -6.43 -1.41
CA HIS A 18 -14.57 -7.79 -1.49
C HIS A 18 -15.61 -8.85 -1.84
N GLU A 19 -16.90 -8.54 -1.70
CA GLU A 19 -18.02 -9.40 -2.10
C GLU A 19 -18.54 -9.09 -3.51
N THR A 20 -18.13 -7.96 -4.08
CA THR A 20 -18.56 -7.50 -5.41
C THR A 20 -17.58 -7.99 -6.46
N THR A 21 -18.03 -8.81 -7.41
CA THR A 21 -17.19 -9.30 -8.51
C THR A 21 -17.35 -8.44 -9.76
N VAL A 22 -16.23 -8.12 -10.41
CA VAL A 22 -16.16 -7.43 -11.70
C VAL A 22 -15.46 -8.31 -12.73
N LYS A 23 -15.84 -8.15 -14.00
CA LYS A 23 -15.40 -8.99 -15.12
C LYS A 23 -14.82 -8.15 -16.25
N ASN A 24 -14.05 -8.80 -17.13
CA ASN A 24 -13.53 -8.22 -18.37
C ASN A 24 -12.71 -6.94 -18.16
N ILE A 25 -11.70 -7.02 -17.28
CA ILE A 25 -10.80 -5.89 -16.99
C ILE A 25 -9.59 -5.97 -17.93
N ASP A 26 -9.78 -5.46 -19.14
CA ASP A 26 -8.77 -5.54 -20.21
C ASP A 26 -7.75 -4.38 -20.15
N TRP A 27 -8.10 -3.28 -19.49
CA TRP A 27 -7.27 -2.07 -19.42
C TRP A 27 -6.14 -2.15 -18.37
N TYR A 28 -6.18 -3.12 -17.46
CA TYR A 28 -5.19 -3.18 -16.37
C TYR A 28 -3.83 -3.73 -16.83
N GLN A 29 -3.86 -4.79 -17.65
CA GLN A 29 -2.71 -5.45 -18.27
C GLN A 29 -3.04 -5.85 -19.71
N SER A 30 -2.29 -5.30 -20.66
CA SER A 30 -2.51 -5.52 -22.10
C SER A 30 -2.35 -6.99 -22.51
N ASP A 31 -1.39 -7.71 -21.92
CA ASP A 31 -1.03 -9.06 -22.36
C ASP A 31 -1.82 -10.17 -21.65
N ARG A 32 -2.46 -9.85 -20.53
CA ARG A 32 -3.21 -10.82 -19.71
C ARG A 32 -4.40 -10.13 -19.03
N PRO A 33 -5.54 -10.00 -19.73
CA PRO A 33 -6.72 -9.37 -19.16
C PRO A 33 -7.21 -10.14 -17.93
N LEU A 34 -7.71 -9.41 -16.93
CA LEU A 34 -8.29 -10.03 -15.74
C LEU A 34 -9.76 -10.38 -16.04
N GLN A 35 -10.02 -11.67 -16.22
CA GLN A 35 -11.34 -12.19 -16.57
C GLN A 35 -12.37 -11.93 -15.46
N GLU A 36 -12.01 -12.24 -14.22
CA GLU A 36 -12.88 -12.09 -13.04
C GLU A 36 -12.03 -11.77 -11.80
N ILE A 37 -12.42 -10.74 -11.07
CA ILE A 37 -11.77 -10.30 -9.82
C ILE A 37 -12.77 -9.59 -8.92
N THR A 38 -12.57 -9.62 -7.61
CA THR A 38 -13.35 -8.76 -6.70
C THR A 38 -13.00 -7.29 -6.92
N LEU A 39 -13.96 -6.39 -6.71
CA LEU A 39 -13.74 -4.95 -6.79
C LEU A 39 -12.66 -4.52 -5.78
N GLY A 40 -12.66 -5.10 -4.59
CA GLY A 40 -11.61 -4.90 -3.59
C GLY A 40 -10.23 -5.34 -4.09
N GLY A 41 -10.15 -6.51 -4.73
CA GLY A 41 -8.92 -6.98 -5.39
C GLY A 41 -8.43 -6.01 -6.47
N LEU A 42 -9.34 -5.48 -7.29
CA LEU A 42 -9.01 -4.50 -8.33
C LEU A 42 -8.54 -3.16 -7.74
N ILE A 43 -9.20 -2.68 -6.68
CA ILE A 43 -8.78 -1.47 -5.94
C ILE A 43 -7.36 -1.65 -5.40
N ILE A 44 -7.07 -2.81 -4.79
CA ILE A 44 -5.72 -3.13 -4.32
C ILE A 44 -4.72 -3.08 -5.46
N LEU A 45 -5.01 -3.73 -6.60
CA LEU A 45 -4.11 -3.74 -7.75
C LEU A 45 -3.80 -2.34 -8.28
N VAL A 46 -4.83 -1.49 -8.43
CA VAL A 46 -4.66 -0.11 -8.89
C VAL A 46 -3.84 0.70 -7.89
N CYS A 47 -4.18 0.66 -6.60
CA CYS A 47 -3.45 1.42 -5.58
C CYS A 47 -2.00 0.94 -5.45
N VAL A 48 -1.76 -0.38 -5.44
CA VAL A 48 -0.41 -0.94 -5.39
C VAL A 48 0.40 -0.53 -6.62
N LYS A 49 -0.18 -0.55 -7.82
CA LYS A 49 0.49 -0.09 -9.04
C LYS A 49 0.81 1.41 -8.96
N THR A 50 -0.10 2.22 -8.44
CA THR A 50 0.10 3.67 -8.22
C THR A 50 1.22 3.93 -7.22
N VAL A 51 1.22 3.28 -6.05
CA VAL A 51 2.28 3.42 -5.04
C VAL A 51 3.61 2.95 -5.60
N HIS A 52 3.65 1.81 -6.31
CA HIS A 52 4.88 1.34 -6.94
C HIS A 52 5.43 2.37 -7.94
N LEU A 53 4.60 2.90 -8.85
CA LEU A 53 5.03 3.90 -9.82
C LEU A 53 5.54 5.16 -9.13
N ASN A 54 4.86 5.57 -8.06
CA ASN A 54 5.23 6.74 -7.28
C ASN A 54 6.58 6.57 -6.57
N THR A 55 6.78 5.43 -5.89
CA THR A 55 8.03 5.05 -5.21
C THR A 55 9.22 5.01 -6.17
N VAL A 56 9.00 4.63 -7.43
CA VAL A 56 10.09 4.53 -8.41
C VAL A 56 10.34 5.83 -9.17
N LYS A 57 9.30 6.62 -9.49
CA LYS A 57 9.40 7.71 -10.45
C LYS A 57 8.98 9.10 -9.94
N MET A 58 7.84 9.20 -9.25
CA MET A 58 7.15 10.49 -9.09
C MET A 58 7.43 11.18 -7.75
N ARG A 59 7.73 10.42 -6.68
CA ARG A 59 7.97 10.95 -5.31
C ARG A 59 6.86 11.89 -4.77
N ASP A 60 5.63 11.72 -5.25
CA ASP A 60 4.46 12.47 -4.76
C ASP A 60 4.00 11.89 -3.42
N ARG A 61 4.31 12.58 -2.33
CA ARG A 61 3.98 12.16 -0.96
C ARG A 61 2.48 12.10 -0.71
N TYR A 62 1.73 13.06 -1.23
CA TYR A 62 0.29 13.15 -1.01
C TYR A 62 -0.43 11.97 -1.68
N LEU A 63 -0.04 11.64 -2.92
CA LEU A 63 -0.55 10.47 -3.61
C LEU A 63 -0.20 9.17 -2.88
N HIS A 64 1.05 9.05 -2.41
CA HIS A 64 1.54 7.90 -1.65
C HIS A 64 0.69 7.64 -0.41
N GLN A 65 0.59 8.65 0.45
CA GLN A 65 -0.08 8.57 1.75
C GLN A 65 -1.56 8.25 1.58
N ASN A 66 -2.26 8.90 0.64
CA ASN A 66 -3.67 8.63 0.40
C ASN A 66 -3.93 7.22 -0.14
N CYS A 67 -3.06 6.68 -1.00
CA CYS A 67 -3.17 5.30 -1.46
C CYS A 67 -2.99 4.31 -0.32
N LEU A 68 -1.94 4.48 0.49
CA LEU A 68 -1.68 3.57 1.60
C LEU A 68 -2.73 3.68 2.70
N ALA A 69 -3.19 4.88 3.03
CA ALA A 69 -4.26 5.11 4.00
C ALA A 69 -5.56 4.40 3.59
N ALA A 70 -5.96 4.52 2.32
CA ALA A 70 -7.14 3.85 1.81
C ALA A 70 -7.00 2.30 1.85
N LEU A 71 -5.83 1.78 1.48
CA LEU A 71 -5.56 0.34 1.57
C LEU A 71 -5.51 -0.16 3.02
N ALA A 72 -4.95 0.63 3.93
CA ALA A 72 -4.87 0.33 5.35
C ALA A 72 -6.26 0.23 5.97
N ASN A 73 -7.15 1.18 5.65
CA ASN A 73 -8.55 1.13 6.05
C ASN A 73 -9.28 -0.14 5.58
N MET A 74 -8.97 -0.62 4.37
CA MET A 74 -9.57 -1.82 3.79
C MET A 74 -8.97 -3.13 4.30
N SER A 75 -7.75 -3.10 4.86
CA SER A 75 -6.94 -4.30 5.11
C SER A 75 -7.57 -5.32 6.07
N ALA A 76 -8.35 -4.86 7.05
CA ALA A 76 -9.11 -5.74 7.94
C ALA A 76 -10.32 -6.42 7.25
N GLY A 77 -10.69 -5.99 6.04
CA GLY A 77 -11.71 -6.59 5.20
C GLY A 77 -11.16 -7.43 4.04
N PHE A 78 -9.83 -7.51 3.88
CA PHE A 78 -9.20 -8.30 2.83
C PHE A 78 -9.64 -9.76 2.92
N ARG A 79 -10.34 -10.22 1.90
CA ARG A 79 -10.95 -11.54 1.88
C ARG A 79 -10.89 -12.12 0.47
N ASP A 80 -10.62 -13.42 0.40
CA ASP A 80 -10.61 -14.20 -0.84
C ASP A 80 -9.73 -13.54 -1.92
N LEU A 81 -8.58 -12.96 -1.49
CA LEU A 81 -7.65 -12.30 -2.40
C LEU A 81 -7.02 -13.31 -3.35
N SER A 82 -6.98 -12.99 -4.65
CA SER A 82 -6.35 -13.86 -5.63
C SER A 82 -4.83 -13.90 -5.46
N ALA A 83 -4.20 -14.99 -5.91
CA ALA A 83 -2.74 -15.12 -5.91
C ALA A 83 -2.02 -13.90 -6.54
N PHE A 84 -2.59 -13.36 -7.62
CA PHE A 84 -2.04 -12.19 -8.29
C PHE A 84 -2.09 -10.93 -7.42
N VAL A 85 -3.18 -10.69 -6.69
CA VAL A 85 -3.29 -9.55 -5.76
C VAL A 85 -2.25 -9.68 -4.63
N CYS A 86 -2.17 -10.86 -4.02
CA CYS A 86 -1.20 -11.13 -2.95
C CYS A 86 0.25 -10.94 -3.42
N GLN A 87 0.59 -11.43 -4.61
CA GLN A 87 1.90 -11.21 -5.22
C GLN A 87 2.22 -9.73 -5.42
N LYS A 88 1.23 -8.91 -5.82
CA LYS A 88 1.44 -7.46 -5.99
C LYS A 88 1.65 -6.75 -4.65
N ILE A 89 0.93 -7.12 -3.60
CA ILE A 89 1.15 -6.58 -2.24
C ILE A 89 2.58 -6.90 -1.77
N ILE A 90 2.98 -8.17 -1.83
CA ILE A 90 4.32 -8.60 -1.37
C ILE A 90 5.43 -8.01 -2.26
N GLY A 91 5.23 -7.94 -3.57
CA GLY A 91 6.19 -7.31 -4.49
C GLY A 91 6.36 -5.82 -4.26
N LEU A 92 5.31 -5.10 -3.83
CA LEU A 92 5.43 -3.71 -3.41
C LEU A 92 6.30 -3.58 -2.16
N LEU A 93 6.05 -4.41 -1.14
CA LEU A 93 6.87 -4.47 0.07
C LEU A 93 8.34 -4.69 -0.29
N GLU A 94 8.63 -5.71 -1.11
CA GLU A 94 9.99 -6.00 -1.56
C GLU A 94 10.64 -4.82 -2.29
N THR A 95 9.90 -4.15 -3.18
CA THR A 95 10.39 -2.98 -3.93
C THR A 95 10.74 -1.83 -3.00
N MET A 96 9.89 -1.55 -2.01
CA MET A 96 10.11 -0.49 -1.03
C MET A 96 11.30 -0.80 -0.12
N THR A 97 11.39 -2.04 0.39
CA THR A 97 12.52 -2.49 1.22
C THR A 97 13.84 -2.39 0.47
N ARG A 98 13.90 -2.86 -0.78
CA ARG A 98 15.10 -2.78 -1.61
C ARG A 98 15.51 -1.33 -1.87
N ARG A 99 14.55 -0.44 -2.12
CA ARG A 99 14.83 0.99 -2.32
C ARG A 99 15.33 1.62 -1.03
N HIS A 100 14.71 1.32 0.11
CA HIS A 100 15.12 1.81 1.43
C HIS A 100 16.57 1.41 1.73
N SER A 101 16.93 0.13 1.56
CA SER A 101 18.31 -0.33 1.79
C SER A 101 19.34 0.39 0.92
N LYS A 102 18.99 0.68 -0.34
CA LYS A 102 19.85 1.46 -1.25
C LYS A 102 20.05 2.90 -0.78
N LEU A 103 18.97 3.58 -0.36
CA LEU A 103 19.07 4.96 0.13
C LEU A 103 19.83 5.06 1.45
N ILE A 104 19.67 4.08 2.34
CA ILE A 104 20.47 3.99 3.58
C ILE A 104 21.95 3.79 3.27
N GLN A 105 22.29 2.94 2.29
CA GLN A 105 23.67 2.74 1.87
C GLN A 105 24.26 4.04 1.31
N MET A 106 23.56 4.72 0.41
CA MET A 106 23.97 6.03 -0.13
C MET A 106 24.17 7.07 0.98
N MET A 107 23.27 7.10 1.97
CA MET A 107 23.37 8.03 3.11
C MET A 107 24.63 7.77 3.93
N ARG A 108 25.04 6.50 4.09
CA ARG A 108 26.27 6.12 4.82
C ARG A 108 27.53 6.47 4.04
N GLU A 109 27.56 6.14 2.74
CA GLU A 109 28.68 6.45 1.85
C GLU A 109 28.92 7.97 1.78
N ASN A 110 27.86 8.76 1.64
CA ASN A 110 27.95 10.22 1.62
C ASN A 110 28.45 10.82 2.95
N ALA A 111 28.15 10.18 4.08
CA ALA A 111 28.63 10.62 5.40
C ALA A 111 30.11 10.30 5.65
N GLU A 112 30.68 9.34 4.90
CA GLU A 112 32.10 8.97 4.98
C GLU A 112 32.99 9.81 4.03
N GLU A 113 32.43 10.39 2.96
CA GLU A 113 33.20 11.06 1.89
C GLU A 113 33.31 12.60 2.00
N CYS A 114 32.43 13.32 2.72
CA CYS A 114 32.53 14.79 2.90
C CYS A 114 31.68 15.36 4.06
N GLU A 115 32.20 16.36 4.80
CA GLU A 115 31.47 17.15 5.81
C GLU A 115 30.51 18.21 5.19
N ASP A 116 30.60 18.46 3.87
CA ASP A 116 29.89 19.53 3.16
C ASP A 116 28.78 19.01 2.23
N LEU A 117 27.83 18.22 2.74
CA LEU A 117 26.56 18.02 2.02
C LEU A 117 25.81 19.36 2.05
N GLU A 118 25.50 19.94 0.89
CA GLU A 118 24.51 21.02 0.81
C GLU A 118 23.25 20.56 1.57
N ASP A 119 22.88 21.27 2.64
CA ASP A 119 21.79 20.92 3.56
C ASP A 119 20.50 20.45 2.84
N SER A 120 20.26 20.97 1.64
CA SER A 120 19.10 20.63 0.81
C SER A 120 19.11 19.20 0.26
N GLN A 121 20.25 18.61 -0.11
CA GLN A 121 20.30 17.26 -0.69
C GLN A 121 20.20 16.18 0.39
N GLY A 122 20.85 16.40 1.54
CA GLY A 122 20.73 15.52 2.71
C GLY A 122 19.29 15.50 3.25
N TYR A 123 18.62 16.66 3.23
CA TYR A 123 17.24 16.79 3.65
C TYR A 123 16.26 16.01 2.77
N ASP A 124 16.38 16.07 1.43
CA ASP A 124 15.53 15.31 0.50
C ASP A 124 15.73 13.79 0.64
N LEU A 125 16.97 13.34 0.84
CA LEU A 125 17.28 11.93 1.05
C LEU A 125 16.68 11.39 2.36
N HIS A 126 16.80 12.13 3.46
CA HIS A 126 16.20 11.74 4.74
C HIS A 126 14.68 11.64 4.62
N GLN A 127 14.08 12.64 3.96
CA GLN A 127 12.67 12.69 3.65
C GLN A 127 12.17 11.48 2.83
N ASP A 128 12.92 11.07 1.82
CA ASP A 128 12.62 9.87 1.03
C ASP A 128 12.71 8.59 1.86
N ILE A 129 13.73 8.47 2.73
CA ILE A 129 13.92 7.32 3.62
C ILE A 129 12.72 7.19 4.57
N THR A 130 12.33 8.28 5.24
CA THR A 130 11.18 8.28 6.16
C THR A 130 9.90 7.85 5.44
N ALA A 131 9.63 8.38 4.24
CA ALA A 131 8.45 8.00 3.48
C ALA A 131 8.43 6.51 3.10
N LEU A 132 9.60 5.93 2.81
CA LEU A 132 9.72 4.49 2.57
C LEU A 132 9.48 3.68 3.84
N GLU A 133 10.00 4.11 5.00
CA GLU A 133 9.80 3.44 6.27
C GLU A 133 8.32 3.44 6.69
N GLU A 134 7.65 4.59 6.59
CA GLU A 134 6.21 4.72 6.82
C GLU A 134 5.42 3.78 5.90
N GLY A 135 5.78 3.71 4.62
CA GLY A 135 5.09 2.84 3.68
C GLY A 135 5.33 1.36 3.90
N ILE A 136 6.57 0.95 4.22
CA ILE A 136 6.90 -0.45 4.60
C ILE A 136 6.11 -0.83 5.85
N ARG A 137 6.12 0.04 6.87
CA ARG A 137 5.37 -0.15 8.12
C ARG A 137 3.87 -0.33 7.85
N THR A 138 3.28 0.55 7.03
CA THR A 138 1.86 0.47 6.68
C THR A 138 1.53 -0.85 5.99
N ILE A 139 2.36 -1.32 5.05
CA ILE A 139 2.13 -2.60 4.38
C ILE A 139 2.25 -3.78 5.35
N LEU A 140 3.21 -3.76 6.28
CA LEU A 140 3.34 -4.79 7.32
C LEU A 140 2.14 -4.78 8.28
N GLU A 141 1.63 -3.61 8.65
CA GLU A 141 0.42 -3.46 9.46
C GLU A 141 -0.82 -3.98 8.70
N MET A 142 -0.94 -3.71 7.40
CA MET A 142 -2.00 -4.27 6.55
C MET A 142 -1.95 -5.80 6.49
N ILE A 143 -0.76 -6.38 6.34
CA ILE A 143 -0.58 -7.84 6.37
C ILE A 143 -1.04 -8.37 7.73
N ASN A 144 -0.64 -7.74 8.84
CA ASN A 144 -1.11 -8.12 10.18
C ASN A 144 -2.62 -8.05 10.31
N ALA A 145 -3.25 -6.97 9.87
CA ALA A 145 -4.71 -6.83 9.90
C ALA A 145 -5.38 -7.97 9.13
N CYS A 146 -4.89 -8.30 7.93
CA CYS A 146 -5.42 -9.43 7.17
C CYS A 146 -5.21 -10.78 7.88
N LEU A 147 -4.04 -11.02 8.49
CA LEU A 147 -3.76 -12.26 9.21
C LEU A 147 -4.62 -12.41 10.47
N ILE A 148 -4.91 -11.32 11.17
CA ILE A 148 -5.73 -11.32 12.38
C ILE A 148 -7.20 -11.54 12.04
N HIS A 149 -7.71 -10.83 11.03
CA HIS A 149 -9.15 -10.78 10.77
C HIS A 149 -9.63 -11.80 9.74
N ASN A 150 -8.81 -12.16 8.73
CA ASN A 150 -9.27 -12.95 7.58
C ASN A 150 -8.26 -13.99 7.06
N LEU A 151 -7.28 -14.44 7.87
CA LEU A 151 -6.31 -15.46 7.40
C LEU A 151 -6.99 -16.69 6.79
N ARG A 152 -8.09 -17.14 7.43
CA ARG A 152 -8.87 -18.31 7.02
C ARG A 152 -9.42 -18.21 5.59
N ASN A 153 -9.59 -16.99 5.09
CA ASN A 153 -10.09 -16.68 3.74
C ASN A 153 -8.98 -16.25 2.78
N ASN A 154 -7.71 -16.27 3.19
CA ASN A 154 -6.60 -15.73 2.40
C ASN A 154 -5.43 -16.72 2.32
N SER A 155 -5.70 -17.96 1.91
CA SER A 155 -4.67 -18.99 1.68
C SER A 155 -3.61 -18.54 0.67
N HIS A 156 -4.00 -17.77 -0.35
CA HIS A 156 -3.07 -17.17 -1.30
C HIS A 156 -2.11 -16.17 -0.66
N LEU A 157 -2.54 -15.41 0.36
CA LEU A 157 -1.66 -14.51 1.10
C LEU A 157 -0.65 -15.31 1.93
N VAL A 158 -1.11 -16.35 2.64
CA VAL A 158 -0.24 -17.24 3.41
C VAL A 158 0.81 -17.90 2.50
N TYR A 159 0.37 -18.41 1.35
CA TYR A 159 1.28 -18.94 0.32
C TYR A 159 2.30 -17.89 -0.13
N SER A 160 1.86 -16.66 -0.41
CA SER A 160 2.75 -15.58 -0.86
C SER A 160 3.77 -15.19 0.22
N ILE A 161 3.38 -15.20 1.49
CA ILE A 161 4.27 -14.95 2.63
C ILE A 161 5.33 -16.05 2.72
N LEU A 162 4.93 -17.33 2.63
CA LEU A 162 5.86 -18.47 2.69
C LEU A 162 6.86 -18.46 1.53
N TYR A 163 6.37 -18.19 0.32
CA TYR A 163 7.20 -18.09 -0.88
C TYR A 163 8.27 -17.01 -0.73
N ASN A 164 7.92 -15.89 -0.08
CA ASN A 164 8.81 -14.75 0.13
C ASN A 164 9.37 -14.68 1.56
N ARG A 165 9.53 -15.80 2.27
CA ARG A 165 9.95 -15.81 3.69
C ARG A 165 11.24 -15.02 3.97
N GLN A 166 12.19 -15.06 3.03
CA GLN A 166 13.48 -14.35 3.12
C GLN A 166 13.32 -12.84 3.15
N LEU A 167 12.26 -12.29 2.55
CA LEU A 167 11.95 -10.86 2.65
C LEU A 167 11.71 -10.48 4.12
N PHE A 168 10.97 -11.32 4.85
CA PHE A 168 10.60 -11.03 6.22
C PHE A 168 11.75 -11.23 7.21
N GLU A 169 12.69 -12.14 6.96
CA GLU A 169 13.88 -12.37 7.80
C GLU A 169 14.70 -11.09 8.04
N GLN A 170 14.72 -10.19 7.06
CA GLN A 170 15.44 -8.90 7.11
C GLN A 170 14.91 -7.96 8.19
N PHE A 171 13.62 -8.10 8.53
CA PHE A 171 12.96 -7.21 9.49
C PHE A 171 13.15 -7.65 10.95
N HIS A 172 13.64 -8.87 11.21
CA HIS A 172 13.75 -9.42 12.56
C HIS A 172 14.52 -8.52 13.51
N ASN A 173 15.63 -7.96 13.01
CA ASN A 173 16.54 -7.10 13.78
C ASN A 173 16.41 -5.63 13.41
N HIS A 174 15.42 -5.25 12.58
CA HIS A 174 15.27 -3.87 12.13
C HIS A 174 14.46 -3.07 13.15
N PRO A 175 15.02 -2.01 13.78
CA PRO A 175 14.36 -1.28 14.87
C PRO A 175 12.95 -0.76 14.52
N MET A 176 12.73 -0.38 13.26
CA MET A 176 11.45 0.15 12.78
C MET A 176 10.38 -0.90 12.45
N PHE A 177 10.75 -2.18 12.29
CA PHE A 177 9.86 -3.20 11.73
C PHE A 177 9.75 -4.47 12.58
N GLN A 178 10.69 -4.72 13.49
CA GLN A 178 10.74 -5.92 14.33
C GLN A 178 9.44 -6.18 15.10
N ASP A 179 8.74 -5.13 15.52
CA ASP A 179 7.51 -5.20 16.31
C ASP A 179 6.29 -5.68 15.51
N LEU A 180 6.38 -5.66 14.17
CA LEU A 180 5.33 -6.00 13.22
C LEU A 180 5.44 -7.43 12.65
N VAL A 181 6.62 -8.05 12.71
CA VAL A 181 6.86 -9.33 12.01
C VAL A 181 6.60 -10.58 12.84
N TRP A 182 6.29 -10.43 14.14
CA TRP A 182 6.06 -11.57 15.03
C TRP A 182 4.93 -12.50 14.55
N ASN A 183 3.77 -11.94 14.20
CA ASN A 183 2.64 -12.71 13.64
C ASN A 183 3.01 -13.38 12.31
N VAL A 184 3.78 -12.68 11.47
CA VAL A 184 4.22 -13.20 10.17
C VAL A 184 5.11 -14.42 10.37
N TYR A 185 6.05 -14.39 11.32
CA TYR A 185 6.88 -15.56 11.63
C TYR A 185 6.10 -16.71 12.23
N MET A 186 5.10 -16.45 13.09
CA MET A 186 4.23 -17.51 13.59
C MET A 186 3.51 -18.24 12.44
N VAL A 187 3.01 -17.48 11.47
CA VAL A 187 2.38 -18.04 10.26
C VAL A 187 3.41 -18.79 9.42
N ILE A 188 4.58 -18.21 9.15
CA ILE A 188 5.65 -18.86 8.39
C ILE A 188 6.03 -20.20 9.04
N ASN A 189 6.29 -20.23 10.34
CA ASN A 189 6.74 -21.42 11.04
C ASN A 189 5.67 -22.52 11.02
N HIS A 190 4.43 -22.18 11.37
CA HIS A 190 3.34 -23.15 11.40
C HIS A 190 3.09 -23.79 10.03
N PHE A 191 2.90 -22.97 9.00
CA PHE A 191 2.58 -23.49 7.67
C PHE A 191 3.79 -24.12 6.97
N SER A 192 5.03 -23.68 7.26
CA SER A 192 6.24 -24.37 6.77
C SER A 192 6.35 -25.79 7.31
N THR A 193 6.13 -25.99 8.61
CA THR A 193 6.14 -27.33 9.23
C THR A 193 5.06 -28.21 8.62
N LEU A 194 3.83 -27.71 8.47
CA LEU A 194 2.74 -28.47 7.87
C LEU A 194 3.02 -28.90 6.42
N VAL A 195 3.56 -28.00 5.60
CA VAL A 195 3.90 -28.30 4.20
C VAL A 195 5.04 -29.32 4.12
N GLN A 196 6.04 -29.22 5.01
CA GLN A 196 7.13 -30.19 5.10
C GLN A 196 6.65 -31.58 5.53
N GLU A 197 5.79 -31.66 6.54
CA GLU A 197 5.21 -32.92 7.03
C GLU A 197 4.32 -33.59 5.97
N ALA A 198 3.57 -32.80 5.20
CA ALA A 198 2.72 -33.29 4.12
C ALA A 198 3.52 -33.84 2.92
N LYS A 199 4.84 -33.57 2.84
CA LYS A 199 5.75 -34.00 1.76
C LYS A 199 5.21 -33.70 0.35
N VAL A 200 4.49 -32.60 0.22
CA VAL A 200 3.89 -32.17 -1.05
C VAL A 200 4.97 -31.59 -1.97
N THR A 201 4.87 -31.91 -3.27
CA THR A 201 5.87 -31.52 -4.27
C THR A 201 5.34 -30.58 -5.35
N SER A 202 4.01 -30.50 -5.55
CA SER A 202 3.38 -29.59 -6.51
C SER A 202 2.88 -28.32 -5.85
N VAL A 203 2.88 -27.21 -6.61
CA VAL A 203 2.37 -25.90 -6.14
C VAL A 203 0.91 -25.98 -5.72
N ASP A 204 0.09 -26.72 -6.47
CA ASP A 204 -1.33 -26.88 -6.16
C ASP A 204 -1.56 -27.67 -4.87
N ALA A 205 -0.77 -28.73 -4.64
CA ALA A 205 -0.84 -29.50 -3.40
C ALA A 205 -0.37 -28.68 -2.18
N VAL A 206 0.64 -27.83 -2.34
CA VAL A 206 1.07 -26.87 -1.30
C VAL A 206 -0.08 -25.92 -0.96
N HIS A 207 -0.72 -25.33 -1.97
CA HIS A 207 -1.82 -24.41 -1.76
C HIS A 207 -3.03 -25.09 -1.10
N GLU A 208 -3.39 -26.30 -1.52
CA GLU A 208 -4.49 -27.06 -0.93
C GLU A 208 -4.23 -27.40 0.54
N THR A 209 -3.01 -27.81 0.88
CA THR A 209 -2.58 -28.05 2.26
C THR A 209 -2.71 -26.78 3.10
N ILE A 210 -2.26 -25.63 2.58
CA ILE A 210 -2.41 -24.33 3.25
C ILE A 210 -3.88 -23.97 3.44
N ALA A 211 -4.71 -24.11 2.41
CA ALA A 211 -6.13 -23.77 2.47
C ALA A 211 -6.88 -24.62 3.51
N LYS A 212 -6.60 -25.93 3.57
CA LYS A 212 -7.16 -26.84 4.58
C LYS A 212 -6.75 -26.44 6.00
N ALA A 213 -5.46 -26.15 6.20
CA ALA A 213 -4.94 -25.78 7.51
C ALA A 213 -5.41 -24.37 7.96
N ALA A 214 -5.58 -23.44 7.03
CA ALA A 214 -6.01 -22.07 7.33
C ALA A 214 -7.37 -22.01 8.04
N ILE A 215 -8.29 -22.94 7.73
CA ILE A 215 -9.61 -23.01 8.37
C ILE A 215 -9.48 -23.23 9.90
N GLN A 216 -8.49 -24.00 10.32
CA GLN A 216 -8.24 -24.36 11.72
C GLN A 216 -7.28 -23.39 12.42
N TRP A 217 -6.88 -22.30 11.76
CA TRP A 217 -5.91 -21.36 12.30
C TRP A 217 -6.40 -20.72 13.62
N PRO A 218 -5.60 -20.80 14.71
CA PRO A 218 -5.93 -20.20 16.00
C PRO A 218 -5.58 -18.71 15.99
N THR A 219 -6.49 -17.88 15.47
CA THR A 219 -6.36 -16.42 15.39
C THR A 219 -6.15 -15.75 16.75
N ASP A 220 -6.62 -16.37 17.83
CA ASP A 220 -6.48 -15.93 19.21
C ASP A 220 -5.02 -15.85 19.69
N LYS A 221 -4.11 -16.60 19.06
CA LYS A 221 -2.68 -16.59 19.39
C LYS A 221 -1.93 -15.41 18.76
N LEU A 222 -2.54 -14.68 17.83
CA LEU A 222 -1.89 -13.56 17.15
C LEU A 222 -1.84 -12.33 18.06
N LYS A 223 -0.70 -11.62 18.02
CA LYS A 223 -0.54 -10.31 18.65
C LYS A 223 -1.53 -9.35 18.01
N LYS A 224 -2.32 -8.67 18.84
CA LYS A 224 -3.25 -7.63 18.39
C LYS A 224 -2.50 -6.34 18.08
N PHE A 225 -2.93 -5.67 17.03
CA PHE A 225 -2.44 -4.34 16.64
C PHE A 225 -3.58 -3.33 16.72
N PRO A 226 -3.28 -2.03 16.84
CA PRO A 226 -4.28 -0.99 16.69
C PRO A 226 -5.01 -1.11 15.35
N GLU A 227 -6.28 -0.72 15.32
CA GLU A 227 -7.01 -0.67 14.05
C GLU A 227 -6.45 0.44 13.16
N LEU A 228 -6.23 0.11 11.89
CA LEU A 228 -5.84 1.07 10.88
C LEU A 228 -7.07 1.88 10.45
N LYS A 229 -7.18 3.10 10.97
CA LYS A 229 -8.27 4.04 10.70
C LYS A 229 -7.74 5.40 10.33
N PHE A 230 -7.66 5.64 9.03
CA PHE A 230 -7.29 6.92 8.43
C PHE A 230 -8.55 7.64 7.97
N LYS A 231 -8.58 8.94 8.21
CA LYS A 231 -9.67 9.81 7.76
C LYS A 231 -9.15 10.84 6.79
N TYR A 232 -9.95 11.18 5.80
CA TYR A 232 -9.72 12.36 5.02
C TYR A 232 -9.91 13.60 5.90
N VAL A 233 -8.95 14.51 5.82
CA VAL A 233 -9.02 15.82 6.46
C VAL A 233 -8.91 16.84 5.34
N GLU A 234 -9.91 17.72 5.24
CA GLU A 234 -9.88 18.84 4.31
C GLU A 234 -8.77 19.81 4.70
N ASP A 235 -8.08 20.34 3.70
CA ASP A 235 -7.08 21.40 3.92
C ASP A 235 -7.82 22.70 4.30
N GLU A 236 -7.41 23.31 5.40
CA GLU A 236 -8.02 24.57 5.88
C GLU A 236 -7.78 25.72 4.88
N ASN A 237 -6.71 25.65 4.07
CA ASN A 237 -6.34 26.67 3.07
C ASN A 237 -6.83 26.35 1.65
N THR A 238 -7.92 25.59 1.52
CA THR A 238 -8.55 25.30 0.22
C THR A 238 -8.98 26.56 -0.55
N VAL A 239 -9.22 27.66 0.16
CA VAL A 239 -9.57 28.98 -0.39
C VAL A 239 -8.55 29.44 -1.44
N ASP A 240 -7.25 29.26 -1.18
CA ASP A 240 -6.18 29.75 -2.06
C ASP A 240 -6.16 29.05 -3.42
N PHE A 241 -6.76 27.86 -3.52
CA PHE A 241 -6.92 27.15 -4.78
C PHE A 241 -8.29 27.38 -5.42
N PHE A 242 -9.38 27.18 -4.67
CA PHE A 242 -10.73 27.22 -5.24
C PHE A 242 -11.15 28.62 -5.65
N VAL A 243 -10.77 29.65 -4.89
CA VAL A 243 -11.14 31.03 -5.20
C VAL A 243 -10.54 31.46 -6.55
N PRO A 244 -9.23 31.33 -6.81
CA PRO A 244 -8.68 31.60 -8.14
C PRO A 244 -9.26 30.73 -9.25
N TYR A 245 -9.48 29.43 -8.99
CA TYR A 245 -10.03 28.50 -9.98
C TYR A 245 -11.46 28.85 -10.40
N ILE A 246 -12.35 29.11 -9.45
CA ILE A 246 -13.75 29.48 -9.71
C ILE A 246 -13.81 30.81 -10.45
N TRP A 247 -13.03 31.81 -10.03
CA TRP A 247 -12.97 33.09 -10.74
C TRP A 247 -12.45 32.94 -12.16
N ARG A 248 -11.48 32.05 -12.40
CA ARG A 248 -11.01 31.74 -13.75
C ARG A 248 -12.11 31.11 -14.61
N LEU A 249 -12.90 30.20 -14.04
CA LEU A 249 -14.05 29.63 -14.76
C LEU A 249 -15.08 30.71 -15.08
N ILE A 250 -15.42 31.58 -14.12
CA ILE A 250 -16.38 32.67 -14.32
C ILE A 250 -15.90 33.61 -15.43
N THR A 251 -14.64 34.05 -15.42
CA THR A 251 -14.12 34.95 -16.47
C THR A 251 -14.07 34.29 -17.84
N GLN A 252 -13.84 32.98 -17.92
CA GLN A 252 -13.80 32.23 -19.18
C GLN A 252 -15.18 31.89 -19.74
N THR A 253 -16.19 31.70 -18.88
CA THR A 253 -17.51 31.20 -19.29
C THR A 253 -18.60 32.27 -19.32
N ASN A 254 -18.48 33.35 -18.54
CA ASN A 254 -19.40 34.47 -18.67
C ASN A 254 -19.02 35.34 -19.86
N GLY A 255 -20.02 35.77 -20.63
CA GLY A 255 -19.88 36.81 -21.66
C GLY A 255 -19.64 38.22 -21.12
N ILE A 256 -19.23 38.33 -19.84
CA ILE A 256 -18.89 39.60 -19.20
C ILE A 256 -17.39 39.78 -19.36
N TYR A 257 -16.98 40.83 -20.06
CA TYR A 257 -15.57 41.15 -20.23
C TYR A 257 -14.96 41.61 -18.90
N PHE A 258 -13.97 40.87 -18.42
CA PHE A 258 -13.14 41.26 -17.29
C PHE A 258 -11.70 41.54 -17.78
N PRO A 259 -11.13 42.73 -17.52
CA PRO A 259 -9.74 43.02 -17.88
C PRO A 259 -8.78 42.25 -16.96
N SER A 260 -8.21 41.16 -17.48
CA SER A 260 -7.36 40.21 -16.74
C SER A 260 -6.17 40.87 -16.03
N GLU A 261 -5.63 41.93 -16.62
CA GLU A 261 -4.50 42.73 -16.10
C GLU A 261 -4.81 43.46 -14.79
N ASN A 262 -6.09 43.67 -14.47
CA ASN A 262 -6.52 44.33 -13.23
C ASN A 262 -6.98 43.34 -12.14
N ILE A 263 -6.96 42.03 -12.42
CA ILE A 263 -7.43 41.00 -11.49
C ILE A 263 -6.24 40.42 -10.73
N LYS A 264 -6.04 40.90 -9.49
CA LYS A 264 -5.00 40.42 -8.57
C LYS A 264 -5.23 39.01 -8.01
N LEU A 265 -6.33 38.38 -8.41
CA LEU A 265 -6.85 37.12 -7.88
C LEU A 265 -6.20 35.90 -8.54
N PHE A 266 -5.64 36.09 -9.74
CA PHE A 266 -4.79 35.10 -10.39
C PHE A 266 -3.35 35.40 -9.99
N GLN A 267 -2.73 34.54 -9.19
CA GLN A 267 -1.27 34.61 -9.06
C GLN A 267 -0.70 34.46 -10.48
N ALA A 268 0.06 35.46 -10.92
CA ALA A 268 0.82 35.34 -12.14
C ALA A 268 1.82 34.19 -11.92
N ASN A 269 1.60 33.06 -12.57
CA ASN A 269 2.65 32.06 -12.72
C ASN A 269 3.86 32.76 -13.36
N ASN A 270 4.90 32.98 -12.57
CA ASN A 270 6.27 32.91 -13.06
C ASN A 270 6.75 31.48 -12.79
#